data_AF-X0RKC7-F1
#
_entry.id   AF-X0RKC7-F1
#
_cell.length_a   1.000
_cell.length_b   1.000
_cell.length_c   1.000
_cell.angle_alpha   90.00
_cell.angle_beta   90.00
_cell.angle_gamma   90.00
#
_symmetry.space_group_name_H-M   'P 1'
#
loop_
_entity.id
_entity.type
_entity.pdbx_description
1 polymer ?
#
loop_
_entity_poly.entity_id
_entity_poly.type
_entity_poly.pdbx_seq_one_letter_code
_entity_poly.pdbx_strand_id
1 'polypeptide(L)'
;GLAFMRSLNKQQQQKALLSPLKNQNNAVAQAYRDNIDLEFAGVNAAELSEAQKQSLLEVVKEYVGNMDDGHAEIKMHEVEAHLENTWFAWVGETADDSVFYYRIQSPVLLIEFDHQRRVAPFHSEKPSRDHIHAVIRTPNGNDYGKDLLRQHIEEHHMTQ
;
A
#
# COMPACT_ATOMS: atom_id res chain seq x y z
N GLY A 1 -1.69 0.34 -10.47
CA GLY A 1 -0.66 -0.65 -10.11
C GLY A 1 0.25 -1.05 -11.26
N LEU A 2 -0.17 -2.00 -12.11
CA LEU A 2 0.69 -2.58 -13.17
C LEU A 2 1.25 -1.54 -14.14
N ALA A 3 0.42 -0.60 -14.62
CA ALA A 3 0.86 0.49 -15.49
C ALA A 3 1.96 1.34 -14.84
N PHE A 4 1.82 1.65 -13.55
CA PHE A 4 2.82 2.39 -12.79
C PHE A 4 4.16 1.62 -12.70
N MET A 5 4.14 0.34 -12.32
CA MET A 5 5.36 -0.50 -12.28
C MET A 5 6.08 -0.54 -13.64
N ARG A 6 5.33 -0.58 -14.75
CA ARG A 6 5.88 -0.54 -16.11
C ARG A 6 6.42 0.83 -16.53
N SER A 7 5.93 1.92 -15.93
CA SER A 7 6.41 3.28 -16.19
C SER A 7 7.79 3.56 -15.54
N LEU A 8 8.19 2.73 -14.58
CA LEU A 8 9.48 2.83 -13.89
C LEU A 8 10.64 2.44 -14.81
N ASN A 9 11.77 3.13 -14.68
CA ASN A 9 13.00 2.72 -15.35
C ASN A 9 13.58 1.45 -14.68
N LYS A 10 14.57 0.79 -15.30
CA LYS A 10 15.13 -0.47 -14.80
C LYS A 10 15.66 -0.39 -13.37
N GLN A 11 16.30 0.73 -13.00
CA GLN A 11 16.86 0.91 -11.65
C GLN A 11 15.75 1.08 -10.61
N GLN A 12 14.71 1.86 -10.95
CA GLN A 12 13.53 2.01 -10.10
C GLN A 12 12.75 0.70 -9.96
N GLN A 13 12.60 -0.08 -11.04
CA GLN A 13 11.97 -1.40 -11.00
C GLN A 13 12.74 -2.37 -10.10
N GLN A 14 14.07 -2.37 -10.16
CA GLN A 14 14.90 -3.17 -9.26
C GLN A 14 14.72 -2.78 -7.79
N LYS A 15 14.60 -1.49 -7.49
CA LYS A 15 14.30 -1.01 -6.13
C LYS A 15 12.89 -1.40 -5.67
N ALA A 16 11.91 -1.29 -6.56
CA ALA A 16 10.53 -1.65 -6.26
C ALA A 16 10.34 -3.16 -6.04
N LEU A 17 11.09 -4.00 -6.74
CA LEU A 17 10.91 -5.45 -6.75
C LEU A 17 11.42 -6.11 -5.46
N LEU A 18 10.49 -6.60 -4.63
CA LEU A 18 10.81 -7.41 -3.45
C LEU A 18 11.07 -8.88 -3.82
N SER A 19 10.30 -9.41 -4.77
CA SER A 19 10.45 -10.77 -5.28
C SER A 19 9.86 -10.90 -6.68
N PRO A 20 10.54 -11.54 -7.64
CA PRO A 20 9.95 -11.85 -8.94
C PRO A 20 8.90 -12.97 -8.87
N LEU A 21 8.87 -13.74 -7.77
CA LEU A 21 8.03 -14.93 -7.65
C LEU A 21 6.73 -14.62 -6.89
N LYS A 22 5.60 -14.71 -7.59
CA LYS A 22 4.25 -14.60 -7.00
C LYS A 22 3.59 -15.98 -6.86
N ASN A 23 3.94 -16.71 -5.81
CA ASN A 23 3.43 -18.06 -5.53
C ASN A 23 2.67 -18.20 -4.19
N GLN A 24 2.56 -17.12 -3.43
CA GLN A 24 1.93 -17.07 -2.11
C GLN A 24 1.06 -15.82 -1.97
N ASN A 25 0.31 -15.70 -0.88
CA ASN A 25 -0.32 -14.45 -0.49
C ASN A 25 0.76 -13.56 0.15
N ASN A 26 0.82 -12.29 -0.24
CA ASN A 26 1.88 -11.35 0.13
C ASN A 26 1.40 -10.20 1.00
N ALA A 27 0.09 -9.91 1.04
CA ALA A 27 -0.47 -8.86 1.89
C ALA A 27 -0.17 -9.12 3.38
N VAL A 28 0.31 -8.10 4.08
CA VAL A 28 0.71 -8.18 5.50
C VAL A 28 -0.17 -7.37 6.44
N ALA A 29 -1.03 -6.48 5.91
CA ALA A 29 -1.91 -5.62 6.69
C ALA A 29 -3.39 -6.01 6.56
N GLN A 30 -3.66 -7.31 6.38
CA GLN A 30 -5.02 -7.85 6.32
C GLN A 30 -5.65 -7.96 7.72
N ALA A 31 -6.67 -8.81 7.87
CA ALA A 31 -7.35 -9.01 9.15
C ALA A 31 -6.39 -9.34 10.31
N TYR A 32 -6.72 -8.85 11.50
CA TYR A 32 -5.98 -9.07 12.76
C TYR A 32 -4.55 -8.47 12.79
N ARG A 33 -4.34 -7.37 12.05
CA ARG A 33 -3.06 -6.65 11.94
C ARG A 33 -3.20 -5.19 12.34
N ASP A 34 -3.93 -4.94 13.42
CA ASP A 34 -4.24 -3.59 13.89
C ASP A 34 -2.96 -2.88 14.33
N ASN A 35 -2.82 -1.61 13.94
CA ASN A 35 -1.68 -0.75 14.25
C ASN A 35 -0.30 -1.37 13.91
N ILE A 36 -0.24 -2.19 12.85
CA ILE A 36 1.01 -2.80 12.39
C ILE A 36 2.08 -1.72 12.13
N ASP A 37 3.25 -1.89 12.75
CA ASP A 37 4.47 -1.17 12.41
C ASP A 37 5.22 -1.97 11.34
N LEU A 38 5.46 -1.34 10.19
CA LEU A 38 5.93 -2.00 8.99
C LEU A 38 7.04 -1.20 8.35
N GLU A 39 8.18 -1.83 8.11
CA GLU A 39 9.30 -1.19 7.42
C GLU A 39 8.90 -0.75 6.01
N PHE A 40 9.28 0.48 5.65
CA PHE A 40 9.16 0.97 4.28
C PHE A 40 10.02 0.12 3.35
N ALA A 41 9.46 -0.24 2.20
CA ALA A 41 10.14 -1.09 1.24
C ALA A 41 9.81 -0.65 -0.18
N GLY A 42 10.74 -0.89 -1.11
CA GLY A 42 10.56 -0.56 -2.51
C GLY A 42 11.25 0.75 -2.93
N VAL A 43 10.80 1.31 -4.04
CA VAL A 43 11.31 2.60 -4.55
C VAL A 43 10.63 3.75 -3.82
N ASN A 44 11.42 4.72 -3.36
CA ASN A 44 10.90 5.95 -2.75
C ASN A 44 10.47 6.96 -3.85
N ALA A 45 9.36 7.65 -3.63
CA ALA A 45 8.78 8.60 -4.58
C ALA A 45 9.64 9.85 -4.85
N ALA A 46 10.53 10.24 -3.94
CA ALA A 46 11.54 11.28 -4.17
C ALA A 46 12.52 10.92 -5.31
N GLU A 47 12.66 9.63 -5.63
CA GLU A 47 13.49 9.15 -6.75
C GLU A 47 12.74 9.04 -8.08
N LEU A 48 11.46 9.42 -8.10
CA LEU A 48 10.61 9.36 -9.29
C LEU A 48 10.66 10.67 -10.05
N SER A 49 10.44 10.59 -11.37
CA SER A 49 10.16 11.79 -12.16
C SER A 49 8.79 12.38 -11.81
N GLU A 50 8.56 13.64 -12.14
CA GLU A 50 7.24 14.29 -11.89
C GLU A 50 6.08 13.54 -12.55
N ALA A 51 6.28 13.00 -13.76
CA ALA A 51 5.27 12.18 -14.43
C ALA A 51 4.98 10.87 -13.68
N GLN A 52 6.00 10.23 -13.11
CA GLN A 52 5.85 9.02 -12.29
C GLN A 52 5.19 9.34 -10.94
N LYS A 53 5.55 10.47 -10.30
CA LYS A 53 4.89 10.96 -9.08
C LYS A 53 3.39 11.16 -9.31
N GLN A 54 3.01 11.81 -10.42
CA GLN A 54 1.61 11.97 -10.80
C GLN A 54 0.92 10.62 -11.02
N SER A 55 1.57 9.69 -11.72
CA SER A 55 1.00 8.35 -11.94
C SER A 55 0.85 7.55 -10.65
N LEU A 56 1.76 7.71 -9.67
CA LEU A 56 1.62 7.13 -8.34
C LEU A 56 0.40 7.70 -7.61
N LEU A 57 0.21 9.02 -7.65
CA LEU A 57 -0.97 9.69 -7.07
C LEU A 57 -2.27 9.23 -7.71
N GLU A 58 -2.29 9.00 -9.03
CA GLU A 58 -3.45 8.41 -9.71
C GLU A 58 -3.78 7.01 -9.18
N VAL A 59 -2.77 6.18 -8.91
CA VAL A 59 -3.00 4.87 -8.28
C VAL A 59 -3.57 5.06 -6.88
N VAL A 60 -3.06 5.99 -6.07
CA VAL A 60 -3.60 6.26 -4.73
C VAL A 60 -5.05 6.75 -4.80
N LYS A 61 -5.35 7.66 -5.74
CA LYS A 61 -6.67 8.24 -5.93
C LYS A 61 -7.73 7.19 -6.24
N GLU A 62 -7.38 6.12 -6.96
CA GLU A 62 -8.30 4.99 -7.22
C GLU A 62 -8.81 4.32 -5.94
N TYR A 63 -8.03 4.35 -4.86
CA TYR A 63 -8.43 3.80 -3.55
C TYR A 63 -9.16 4.84 -2.73
N VAL A 64 -8.55 6.01 -2.57
CA VAL A 64 -9.06 7.11 -1.74
C VAL A 64 -10.38 7.66 -2.28
N GLY A 65 -10.57 7.65 -3.60
CA GLY A 65 -11.78 8.11 -4.27
C GLY A 65 -13.02 7.24 -4.04
N ASN A 66 -12.91 6.12 -3.32
CA ASN A 66 -14.07 5.37 -2.85
C ASN A 66 -14.67 5.96 -1.55
N MET A 67 -14.02 6.95 -0.94
CA MET A 67 -14.57 7.74 0.17
C MET A 67 -15.50 8.84 -0.36
N ASP A 68 -16.33 9.41 0.50
CA ASP A 68 -17.08 10.64 0.15
C ASP A 68 -16.11 11.76 -0.26
N ASP A 69 -16.50 12.56 -1.26
CA ASP A 69 -15.62 13.51 -1.96
C ASP A 69 -14.81 14.41 -1.00
N GLY A 70 -15.44 14.96 0.04
CA GLY A 70 -14.76 15.82 1.00
C GLY A 70 -13.71 15.09 1.84
N HIS A 71 -13.95 13.81 2.19
CA HIS A 71 -12.96 12.98 2.88
C HIS A 71 -11.83 12.55 1.94
N ALA A 72 -12.16 12.22 0.69
CA ALA A 72 -11.18 11.89 -0.33
C ALA A 72 -10.23 13.07 -0.61
N GLU A 73 -10.76 14.30 -0.72
CA GLU A 73 -9.97 15.51 -0.91
C GLU A 73 -9.00 15.75 0.25
N ILE A 74 -9.48 15.70 1.50
CA ILE A 74 -8.63 15.85 2.69
C ILE A 74 -7.53 14.77 2.71
N LYS A 75 -7.89 13.52 2.41
CA LYS A 75 -6.93 12.41 2.42
C LYS A 75 -5.88 12.54 1.32
N MET A 76 -6.27 12.99 0.12
CA MET A 76 -5.34 13.23 -0.97
C MET A 76 -4.37 14.38 -0.65
N HIS A 77 -4.84 15.47 -0.05
CA HIS A 77 -3.94 16.55 0.40
C HIS A 77 -2.90 16.05 1.41
N GLU A 78 -3.29 15.18 2.35
CA GLU A 78 -2.37 14.56 3.31
C GLU A 78 -1.31 13.69 2.60
N VAL A 79 -1.74 12.88 1.63
CA VAL A 79 -0.84 12.05 0.82
C VAL A 79 0.14 12.90 0.01
N GLU A 80 -0.34 13.95 -0.66
CA GLU A 80 0.48 14.85 -1.46
C GLU A 80 1.55 15.55 -0.61
N ALA A 81 1.18 16.00 0.59
CA ALA A 81 2.11 16.60 1.55
C ALA A 81 3.20 15.63 2.03
N HIS A 82 3.01 14.32 1.86
CA HIS A 82 3.96 13.26 2.24
C HIS A 82 4.44 12.44 1.04
N LEU A 83 4.27 12.96 -0.18
CA LEU A 83 4.56 12.19 -1.39
C LEU A 83 6.02 11.74 -1.42
N GLU A 84 6.98 12.61 -1.11
CA GLU A 84 8.42 12.25 -1.07
C GLU A 84 8.77 11.22 0.02
N ASN A 85 7.88 11.04 1.00
CA ASN A 85 7.94 9.99 2.02
C ASN A 85 6.94 8.87 1.70
N THR A 86 6.81 8.52 0.43
CA THR A 86 5.96 7.40 -0.02
C THR A 86 6.80 6.39 -0.78
N TRP A 87 6.63 5.11 -0.48
CA TRP A 87 7.35 4.00 -1.08
C TRP A 87 6.40 3.09 -1.85
N PHE A 88 6.88 2.58 -2.99
CA PHE A 88 6.19 1.59 -3.81
C PHE A 88 7.00 0.29 -3.90
N ALA A 89 6.40 -0.80 -3.41
CA ALA A 89 6.95 -2.15 -3.47
C ALA A 89 6.12 -3.06 -4.38
N TRP A 90 6.77 -4.04 -5.00
CA TRP A 90 6.21 -4.95 -6.00
C TRP A 90 6.65 -6.40 -5.78
N VAL A 91 5.75 -7.34 -5.99
CA VAL A 91 6.05 -8.77 -6.10
C VAL A 91 5.38 -9.34 -7.35
N GLY A 92 6.12 -10.14 -8.11
CA GLY A 92 5.62 -10.85 -9.28
C GLY A 92 6.08 -10.25 -10.60
N GLU A 93 5.54 -10.82 -11.67
CA GLU A 93 5.84 -10.43 -13.04
C GLU A 93 5.04 -9.19 -13.46
N THR A 94 5.37 -8.66 -14.65
CA THR A 94 4.75 -7.44 -15.17
C THR A 94 4.16 -7.64 -16.57
N ALA A 95 3.83 -8.86 -16.99
CA ALA A 95 3.05 -9.12 -18.20
C ALA A 95 1.55 -8.85 -17.97
N ASP A 96 0.76 -8.79 -19.05
CA ASP A 96 -0.66 -8.39 -18.97
C ASP A 96 -1.50 -9.39 -18.16
N ASP A 97 -1.14 -10.66 -18.24
CA ASP A 97 -1.75 -11.81 -17.58
C ASP A 97 -1.03 -12.22 -16.28
N SER A 98 0.00 -11.49 -15.86
CA SER A 98 0.73 -11.77 -14.64
C SER A 98 -0.16 -11.63 -13.39
N VAL A 99 0.17 -12.44 -12.38
CA VAL A 99 -0.25 -12.23 -10.99
C VAL A 99 0.84 -11.46 -10.26
N PHE A 100 0.40 -10.57 -9.38
CA PHE A 100 1.28 -9.65 -8.69
C PHE A 100 0.69 -9.17 -7.37
N TYR A 101 1.56 -8.59 -6.55
CA TYR A 101 1.24 -7.81 -5.38
C TYR A 101 1.95 -6.47 -5.47
N TYR A 102 1.33 -5.42 -4.93
CA TYR A 102 2.04 -4.18 -4.65
C TYR A 102 1.60 -3.56 -3.33
N ARG A 103 2.50 -2.74 -2.78
CA ARG A 103 2.26 -1.92 -1.60
C ARG A 103 2.67 -0.48 -1.86
N ILE A 104 1.77 0.45 -1.54
CA ILE A 104 2.09 1.88 -1.44
C ILE A 104 2.04 2.22 0.04
N GLN A 105 3.14 2.75 0.58
CA GLN A 105 3.25 3.02 2.00
C GLN A 105 3.89 4.38 2.25
N SER A 106 3.24 5.19 3.07
CA SER A 106 3.73 6.47 3.58
C SER A 106 3.44 6.56 5.08
N PRO A 107 3.88 7.62 5.79
CA PRO A 107 3.51 7.83 7.19
C PRO A 107 2.00 7.89 7.45
N VAL A 108 1.21 8.21 6.42
CA VAL A 108 -0.23 8.52 6.52
C VAL A 108 -1.11 7.55 5.73
N LEU A 109 -0.54 6.72 4.86
CA LEU A 109 -1.32 5.84 3.99
C LEU A 109 -0.61 4.50 3.81
N LEU A 110 -1.37 3.41 3.91
CA LEU A 110 -0.95 2.09 3.45
C LEU A 110 -2.01 1.54 2.51
N ILE A 111 -1.60 1.21 1.28
CA ILE A 111 -2.41 0.49 0.31
C ILE A 111 -1.71 -0.83 -0.02
N GLU A 112 -2.45 -1.92 0.02
CA GLU A 112 -2.02 -3.22 -0.50
C GLU A 112 -2.99 -3.69 -1.59
N PHE A 113 -2.43 -4.23 -2.67
CA PHE A 113 -3.15 -5.02 -3.66
C PHE A 113 -2.47 -6.37 -3.81
N ASP A 114 -3.25 -7.44 -3.77
CA ASP A 114 -2.72 -8.80 -3.83
C ASP A 114 -3.61 -9.72 -4.67
N HIS A 115 -3.03 -10.33 -5.70
CA HIS A 115 -3.58 -11.53 -6.30
C HIS A 115 -3.36 -12.71 -5.35
N GLN A 116 -4.43 -13.29 -4.81
CA GLN A 116 -4.35 -14.33 -3.79
C GLN A 116 -4.81 -15.69 -4.29
N ARG A 117 -4.48 -16.72 -3.51
CA ARG A 117 -5.07 -18.04 -3.66
C ARG A 117 -6.56 -17.96 -3.38
N ARG A 118 -7.37 -18.63 -4.20
CA ARG A 118 -8.80 -18.74 -3.99
C ARG A 118 -9.07 -19.64 -2.78
N VAL A 119 -10.02 -19.23 -1.92
CA VAL A 119 -10.47 -20.02 -0.76
C VAL A 119 -11.87 -20.60 -0.98
N ALA A 120 -12.74 -19.87 -1.70
CA ALA A 120 -14.09 -20.30 -2.05
C ALA A 120 -14.42 -19.90 -3.52
N PRO A 121 -15.29 -20.64 -4.24
CA PRO A 121 -15.95 -21.89 -3.84
C PRO A 121 -15.03 -23.13 -3.82
N PHE A 122 -13.84 -23.04 -4.41
CA PHE A 122 -12.81 -24.08 -4.36
C PHE A 122 -11.45 -23.45 -4.05
N HIS A 123 -10.57 -24.23 -3.43
CA HIS A 123 -9.22 -23.78 -3.10
C HIS A 123 -8.31 -23.85 -4.34
N SER A 124 -7.48 -22.82 -4.55
CA SER A 124 -6.41 -22.86 -5.55
C SER A 124 -5.04 -23.00 -4.89
N GLU A 125 -4.16 -23.82 -5.47
CA GLU A 125 -2.78 -23.95 -4.98
C GLU A 125 -1.95 -22.70 -5.24
N LYS A 126 -2.23 -22.01 -6.36
CA LYS A 126 -1.49 -20.83 -6.81
C LYS A 126 -2.35 -19.57 -6.73
N PRO A 127 -1.74 -18.40 -6.47
CA PRO A 127 -2.38 -17.12 -6.68
C PRO A 127 -2.92 -16.98 -8.10
N SER A 128 -4.03 -16.26 -8.24
CA SER A 128 -4.70 -16.08 -9.52
C SER A 128 -5.27 -14.67 -9.66
N ARG A 129 -5.59 -14.27 -10.89
CA ARG A 129 -6.30 -13.00 -11.19
C ARG A 129 -7.77 -12.97 -10.76
N ASP A 130 -8.20 -14.11 -10.29
CA ASP A 130 -9.56 -14.56 -10.11
C ASP A 130 -10.05 -14.35 -8.66
N HIS A 131 -9.12 -13.98 -7.78
CA HIS A 131 -9.33 -13.64 -6.38
C HIS A 131 -8.32 -12.55 -5.98
N ILE A 132 -8.81 -11.32 -5.83
CA ILE A 132 -7.99 -10.17 -5.42
C ILE A 132 -8.33 -9.74 -4.01
N HIS A 133 -7.34 -9.17 -3.33
CA HIS A 133 -7.51 -8.39 -2.11
C HIS A 133 -6.99 -6.99 -2.37
N ALA A 134 -7.74 -6.00 -1.89
CA ALA A 134 -7.40 -4.59 -1.94
C ALA A 134 -7.67 -4.02 -0.54
N VAL A 135 -6.65 -3.44 0.09
CA VAL A 135 -6.74 -2.87 1.44
C VAL A 135 -6.20 -1.45 1.40
N ILE A 136 -6.88 -0.55 2.09
CA ILE A 136 -6.41 0.78 2.43
C ILE A 136 -6.49 0.93 3.96
N ARG A 137 -5.41 1.45 4.57
CA ARG A 137 -5.27 1.65 6.01
C ARG A 137 -4.55 2.96 6.30
N THR A 138 -4.74 3.49 7.51
CA THR A 138 -3.98 4.62 8.04
C THR A 138 -2.90 4.10 9.00
N PRO A 139 -1.61 4.16 8.67
CA PRO A 139 -0.54 3.52 9.44
C PRO A 139 -0.31 4.11 10.84
N ASN A 140 0.61 3.50 11.58
CA ASN A 140 1.28 4.07 12.77
C ASN A 140 0.32 4.48 13.91
N GLY A 141 -0.64 3.62 14.24
CA GLY A 141 -1.56 3.87 15.36
C GLY A 141 -2.77 4.71 15.01
N ASN A 142 -2.93 5.11 13.74
CA ASN A 142 -4.08 5.88 13.27
C ASN A 142 -5.16 5.02 12.58
N ASP A 143 -5.06 3.69 12.68
CA ASP A 143 -6.00 2.74 12.08
C ASP A 143 -7.15 2.35 13.03
N TYR A 144 -7.99 1.40 12.60
CA TYR A 144 -9.00 0.74 13.44
C TYR A 144 -8.33 0.17 14.70
N GLY A 145 -8.76 0.64 15.88
CA GLY A 145 -8.13 0.32 17.16
C GLY A 145 -7.11 1.35 17.65
N LYS A 146 -7.14 2.60 17.16
CA LYS A 146 -6.39 3.72 17.75
C LYS A 146 -6.61 3.78 19.27
N ASP A 147 -5.52 3.62 20.02
CA ASP A 147 -5.53 3.60 21.49
C ASP A 147 -5.53 5.04 22.05
N LEU A 148 -6.69 5.70 21.92
CA LEU A 148 -6.90 7.07 22.38
C LEU A 148 -6.69 7.23 23.89
N LEU A 149 -6.92 6.17 24.67
CA LEU A 149 -6.72 6.20 26.11
C LEU A 149 -5.22 6.25 26.43
N ARG A 150 -4.41 5.36 25.82
CA ARG A 150 -2.95 5.43 25.97
C ARG A 150 -2.42 6.78 25.52
N GLN A 151 -2.86 7.30 24.37
CA GLN A 151 -2.46 8.63 23.89
C GLN A 151 -2.78 9.72 24.93
N HIS A 152 -4.00 9.73 25.47
CA HIS A 152 -4.39 10.70 26.49
C HIS A 152 -3.52 10.61 27.76
N ILE A 153 -3.19 9.39 28.20
CA ILE A 153 -2.32 9.16 29.36
C ILE A 153 -0.91 9.68 29.07
N GLU A 154 -0.34 9.37 27.90
CA GLU A 154 0.98 9.80 27.48
C GLU A 154 1.10 11.33 27.38
N GLU A 155 0.06 12.00 26.87
CA GLU A 155 0.06 13.45 26.63
C GLU A 155 -0.30 14.28 27.87
N HIS A 156 -1.12 13.76 28.78
CA HIS A 156 -1.71 14.56 29.87
C HIS A 156 -1.43 14.03 31.28
N HIS A 157 -0.98 12.79 31.44
CA HIS A 157 -0.85 12.15 32.76
C HIS A 157 0.50 11.46 32.98
N MET A 158 1.49 11.62 32.09
CA MET A 158 2.87 11.28 32.42
C MET A 158 3.43 12.29 33.43
N THR A 159 3.31 11.96 34.71
CA THR A 159 4.12 12.57 35.78
C THR A 159 5.59 12.18 35.58
N GLN A 160 6.48 13.18 35.56
CA GLN A 160 7.94 12.99 35.66
C GLN A 160 8.33 12.31 36.98
#